data_AF-A0A1J4J1T3-F1
#
_entry.id   AF-A0A1J4J1T3-F1
#
_cell.length_a   1.000
_cell.length_b   1.000
_cell.length_c   1.000
_cell.angle_alpha   90.00
_cell.angle_beta   90.00
_cell.angle_gamma   90.00
#
_symmetry.space_group_name_H-M   'P 1'
#
loop_
_entity.id
_entity.type
_entity.pdbx_description
1 polymer ?
#
loop_
_entity_poly.entity_id
_entity_poly.type
_entity_poly.pdbx_seq_one_letter_code
_entity_poly.pdbx_strand_id
1 'polypeptide(L)'
;MGKYYTKYNIKTFFSSSKFTYHNKLIDRAIRTIRDDMGLDLFKLADINLMRQCVNYYNNTIHSSLKLRDLSFKKKWTYYTPAPMNNNIDLEWRYIRQMDLKVKKLMNKPEMQSLLFYKPDNILLIHLDLAKTNKAFEKRRRIFNELATFNRYVNGNVECTLLRPYQKIQTVQVPLMYTKYICENIESLPKYYKEYFLL
;
A
#
# COMPACT_ATOMS: atom_id res chain seq x y z
N MET A 1 11.88 21.89 7.96
CA MET A 1 10.90 21.75 6.85
C MET A 1 11.17 22.88 5.87
N GLY A 2 11.45 22.59 4.59
CA GLY A 2 12.13 23.52 3.68
C GLY A 2 11.26 24.71 3.24
N LYS A 3 11.84 25.92 3.25
CA LYS A 3 11.23 27.21 2.84
C LYS A 3 10.50 27.15 1.48
N TYR A 4 10.88 26.21 0.60
CA TYR A 4 10.27 26.00 -0.72
C TYR A 4 8.81 25.54 -0.65
N TYR A 5 8.49 24.49 0.13
CA TYR A 5 7.14 23.91 0.13
C TYR A 5 6.10 24.89 0.67
N THR A 6 6.47 25.65 1.71
CA THR A 6 5.63 26.70 2.28
C THR A 6 5.40 27.84 1.28
N LYS A 7 6.45 28.25 0.53
CA LYS A 7 6.35 29.30 -0.49
C LYS A 7 5.35 28.95 -1.60
N TYR A 8 5.29 27.69 -2.01
CA TYR A 8 4.39 27.23 -3.08
C TYR A 8 3.10 26.59 -2.58
N ASN A 9 2.79 26.71 -1.28
CA ASN A 9 1.61 26.10 -0.65
C ASN A 9 1.45 24.60 -0.96
N ILE A 10 2.57 23.88 -1.04
CA ILE A 10 2.58 22.44 -1.34
C ILE A 10 2.34 21.68 -0.04
N LYS A 11 1.21 20.99 0.04
CA LYS A 11 0.90 20.08 1.14
C LYS A 11 1.76 18.83 1.01
N THR A 12 2.56 18.54 2.04
CA THR A 12 3.41 17.35 2.07
C THR A 12 2.89 16.34 3.08
N PHE A 13 2.92 15.06 2.72
CA PHE A 13 2.54 13.95 3.59
C PHE A 13 3.72 12.99 3.69
N PHE A 14 4.13 12.65 4.90
CA PHE A 14 5.20 11.71 5.16
C PHE A 14 4.69 10.63 6.13
N SER A 15 4.92 9.36 5.80
CA SER A 15 4.75 8.27 6.75
C SER A 15 6.10 7.91 7.35
N SER A 16 6.17 7.83 8.69
CA SER A 16 7.36 7.37 9.41
C SER A 16 7.51 5.84 9.41
N SER A 17 6.45 5.09 9.08
CA SER A 17 6.45 3.62 9.15
C SER A 17 7.02 2.97 7.90
N LYS A 18 8.10 2.20 8.07
CA LYS A 18 8.75 1.40 7.02
C LYS A 18 7.89 0.22 6.52
N PHE A 19 6.83 -0.12 7.26
CA PHE A 19 5.96 -1.27 7.01
C PHE A 19 4.70 -0.93 6.22
N THR A 20 4.54 0.33 5.82
CA THR A 20 3.40 0.77 5.02
C THR A 20 3.74 0.81 3.53
N TYR A 21 2.72 0.60 2.71
CA TYR A 21 2.76 0.81 1.27
C TYR A 21 2.33 2.23 0.89
N HIS A 22 2.82 3.24 1.61
CA HIS A 22 2.39 4.63 1.41
C HIS A 22 2.59 5.12 -0.03
N ASN A 23 3.75 4.80 -0.63
CA ASN A 23 4.12 5.22 -1.98
C ASN A 23 3.95 4.11 -3.04
N LYS A 24 3.02 3.16 -2.83
CA LYS A 24 2.90 1.96 -3.68
C LYS A 24 2.76 2.25 -5.17
N LEU A 25 1.99 3.28 -5.52
CA LEU A 25 1.77 3.68 -6.91
C LEU A 25 3.05 4.23 -7.53
N ILE A 26 3.77 5.08 -6.79
CA ILE A 26 5.07 5.63 -7.20
C ILE A 26 6.09 4.50 -7.36
N ASP A 27 6.22 3.63 -6.35
CA ASP A 27 7.11 2.47 -6.39
C ASP A 27 6.79 1.56 -7.59
N ARG A 28 5.50 1.41 -7.95
CA ARG A 28 5.10 0.60 -9.10
C ARG A 28 5.47 1.28 -10.42
N ALA A 29 5.22 2.58 -10.57
CA ALA A 29 5.60 3.34 -11.76
C ALA A 29 7.12 3.31 -11.99
N ILE A 30 7.90 3.59 -10.94
CA ILE A 30 9.37 3.53 -10.99
C ILE A 30 9.85 2.13 -11.38
N ARG A 31 9.26 1.08 -10.79
CA ARG A 31 9.60 -0.30 -11.17
C ARG A 31 9.29 -0.58 -12.63
N THR A 32 8.12 -0.18 -13.14
CA THR A 32 7.79 -0.37 -14.55
C THR A 32 8.81 0.29 -15.47
N ILE A 33 9.21 1.53 -15.18
CA ILE A 33 10.23 2.25 -15.96
C ILE A 33 11.58 1.53 -15.90
N ARG A 34 12.00 1.13 -14.69
CA ARG A 34 13.28 0.43 -14.51
C ARG A 34 13.28 -0.95 -15.17
N ASP A 35 12.19 -1.70 -15.06
CA ASP A 35 12.10 -3.05 -15.60
C ASP A 35 12.17 -3.04 -17.14
N ASP A 36 11.77 -1.94 -17.81
CA ASP A 36 11.95 -1.70 -19.25
C ASP A 36 13.43 -1.51 -19.64
N MET A 37 14.24 -0.91 -18.75
CA MET A 37 15.67 -0.68 -18.95
C MET A 37 16.54 -1.87 -18.51
N GLY A 38 15.97 -2.79 -17.74
CA GLY A 38 16.66 -3.97 -17.18
C GLY A 38 17.51 -3.66 -15.94
N LEU A 39 18.51 -4.50 -15.68
CA LEU A 39 19.44 -4.37 -14.55
C LEU A 39 20.73 -3.60 -14.89
N ASP A 40 20.81 -3.02 -16.10
CA ASP A 40 22.00 -2.33 -16.58
C ASP A 40 22.09 -0.91 -16.00
N LEU A 41 23.09 -0.69 -15.15
CA LEU A 41 23.31 0.59 -14.47
C LEU A 41 23.69 1.71 -15.44
N PHE A 42 24.36 1.40 -16.55
CA PHE A 42 24.75 2.42 -17.54
C PHE A 42 23.54 2.94 -18.28
N LYS A 43 22.61 2.05 -18.65
CA LYS A 43 21.32 2.42 -19.25
C LYS A 43 20.48 3.28 -18.31
N LEU A 44 20.44 2.92 -17.02
CA LEU A 44 19.71 3.69 -16.01
C LEU A 44 20.31 5.08 -15.76
N ALA A 45 21.62 5.24 -15.94
CA ALA A 45 22.32 6.52 -15.82
C ALA A 45 22.20 7.40 -17.07
N ASP A 46 21.83 6.84 -18.23
CA ASP A 46 21.65 7.59 -19.47
C ASP A 46 20.36 8.41 -19.43
N ILE A 47 20.53 9.73 -19.39
CA ILE A 47 19.44 10.71 -19.36
C ILE A 47 18.56 10.63 -20.61
N ASN A 48 19.14 10.37 -21.79
CA ASN A 48 18.38 10.29 -23.04
C ASN A 48 17.51 9.05 -23.07
N LEU A 49 18.05 7.91 -22.65
CA LEU A 49 17.30 6.67 -22.54
C LEU A 49 16.19 6.79 -21.49
N MET A 50 16.47 7.38 -20.33
CA MET A 50 15.47 7.63 -19.29
C MET A 50 14.32 8.52 -19.81
N ARG A 51 14.64 9.59 -20.56
CA ARG A 51 13.62 10.45 -21.20
C ARG A 51 12.76 9.66 -22.18
N GLN A 52 13.36 8.77 -22.98
CA GLN A 52 12.62 7.91 -23.91
C GLN A 52 11.70 6.95 -23.17
N CYS A 53 12.18 6.25 -22.13
CA CYS A 53 11.36 5.34 -21.33
C CYS A 53 10.18 6.07 -20.65
N VAL A 54 10.39 7.27 -20.12
CA VAL A 54 9.30 8.08 -19.55
C VAL A 54 8.28 8.48 -20.63
N ASN A 55 8.75 8.84 -21.82
CA ASN A 55 7.88 9.15 -22.95
C ASN A 55 7.05 7.93 -23.38
N TYR A 56 7.66 6.74 -23.44
CA TYR A 56 6.94 5.50 -23.70
C TYR A 56 5.94 5.18 -22.61
N TYR A 57 6.31 5.29 -21.34
CA TYR A 57 5.39 5.06 -20.22
C TYR A 57 4.13 5.93 -20.33
N ASN A 58 4.28 7.22 -20.64
CA ASN A 58 3.17 8.16 -20.75
C ASN A 58 2.29 7.99 -21.99
N ASN A 59 2.83 7.39 -23.06
CA ASN A 59 2.15 7.25 -24.35
C ASN A 59 1.79 5.80 -24.71
N THR A 60 2.08 4.84 -23.84
CA THR A 60 1.64 3.45 -23.96
C THR A 60 0.38 3.22 -23.14
N ILE A 61 -0.42 2.22 -23.55
CA ILE A 61 -1.69 1.91 -22.91
C ILE A 61 -1.44 1.11 -21.63
N HIS A 62 -2.08 1.49 -20.51
CA HIS A 62 -1.95 0.79 -19.23
C HIS A 62 -3.22 0.02 -18.88
N SER A 63 -3.06 -1.23 -18.44
CA SER A 63 -4.19 -2.07 -18.01
C SER A 63 -4.91 -1.56 -16.75
N SER A 64 -4.21 -0.77 -15.92
CA SER A 64 -4.75 -0.07 -14.75
C SER A 64 -5.62 1.14 -15.10
N LEU A 65 -5.38 1.75 -16.27
CA LEU A 65 -6.07 2.95 -16.77
C LEU A 65 -7.17 2.56 -17.75
N LYS A 66 -8.17 1.83 -17.23
CA LYS A 66 -9.33 1.41 -18.02
C LYS A 66 -10.63 1.98 -17.46
N LEU A 67 -11.47 2.46 -18.36
CA LEU A 67 -12.82 2.95 -18.06
C LEU A 67 -13.85 2.06 -18.75
N ARG A 68 -15.04 1.96 -18.15
CA ARG A 68 -16.21 1.41 -18.84
C ARG A 68 -16.46 2.22 -20.11
N ASP A 69 -16.64 1.50 -21.22
CA ASP A 69 -17.06 2.12 -22.48
C ASP A 69 -18.48 2.66 -22.33
N LEU A 70 -18.71 3.89 -22.79
CA LEU A 70 -20.02 4.54 -22.75
C LEU A 70 -20.89 4.12 -23.94
N SER A 71 -20.28 3.73 -25.05
CA SER A 71 -20.99 3.29 -26.25
C SER A 71 -21.48 1.85 -26.17
N PHE A 72 -21.16 1.13 -25.08
CA PHE A 72 -21.48 -0.28 -24.85
C PHE A 72 -21.01 -1.25 -25.96
N LYS A 73 -20.17 -0.78 -26.88
CA LYS A 73 -19.59 -1.60 -27.95
C LYS A 73 -18.49 -2.51 -27.40
N LYS A 74 -17.76 -2.03 -26.41
CA LYS A 74 -16.72 -2.77 -25.69
C LYS A 74 -17.01 -2.76 -24.20
N LYS A 75 -16.43 -3.69 -23.45
CA LYS A 75 -16.55 -3.68 -21.98
C LYS A 75 -15.66 -2.61 -21.34
N TRP A 76 -14.49 -2.37 -21.93
CA TRP A 76 -13.46 -1.48 -21.40
C TRP A 76 -12.77 -0.70 -22.52
N THR A 77 -12.49 0.56 -22.26
CA THR A 77 -11.60 1.42 -23.04
C THR A 77 -10.35 1.68 -22.22
N TYR A 78 -9.19 1.44 -22.81
CA TYR A 78 -7.90 1.62 -22.14
C TYR A 78 -7.26 2.93 -22.59
N TYR A 79 -6.60 3.61 -21.66
CA TYR A 79 -5.97 4.91 -21.87
C TYR A 79 -4.48 4.87 -21.51
N THR A 80 -3.76 5.85 -22.04
CA THR A 80 -2.37 6.12 -21.66
C THR A 80 -2.35 7.16 -20.52
N PRO A 81 -1.25 7.31 -19.76
CA PRO A 81 -1.17 8.29 -18.67
C PRO A 81 -1.33 9.75 -19.14
N ALA A 82 -0.78 10.11 -20.31
CA ALA A 82 -0.86 11.47 -20.84
C ALA A 82 -2.29 12.04 -20.98
N PRO A 83 -3.24 11.38 -21.69
CA PRO A 83 -4.62 11.85 -21.81
C PRO A 83 -5.37 11.80 -20.47
N MET A 84 -5.07 10.83 -19.60
CA MET A 84 -5.68 10.76 -18.27
C MET A 84 -5.28 11.93 -17.39
N ASN A 85 -4.03 12.39 -17.49
CA ASN A 85 -3.51 13.52 -16.72
C ASN A 85 -3.96 14.88 -17.28
N ASN A 86 -4.11 14.97 -18.61
CA ASN A 86 -4.44 16.23 -19.27
C ASN A 86 -5.95 16.46 -19.43
N ASN A 87 -6.78 15.42 -19.31
CA ASN A 87 -8.22 15.51 -19.44
C ASN A 87 -8.93 15.30 -18.09
N ILE A 88 -9.44 16.41 -17.57
CA ILE A 88 -10.14 16.49 -16.30
C ILE A 88 -11.38 15.55 -16.28
N ASP A 89 -12.15 15.43 -17.37
CA ASP A 89 -13.31 14.53 -17.40
C ASP A 89 -12.92 13.05 -17.28
N LEU A 90 -11.87 12.63 -17.99
CA LEU A 90 -11.36 11.25 -17.89
C LEU A 90 -10.87 10.95 -16.47
N GLU A 91 -10.17 11.90 -15.85
CA GLU A 91 -9.74 11.81 -14.45
C GLU A 91 -10.94 11.65 -13.50
N TRP A 92 -11.93 12.54 -13.57
CA TRP A 92 -13.13 12.46 -12.72
C TRP A 92 -13.90 11.16 -12.92
N ARG A 93 -14.03 10.70 -14.18
CA ARG A 93 -14.66 9.41 -14.48
C ARG A 93 -13.90 8.26 -13.85
N TYR A 94 -12.57 8.30 -13.88
CA TYR A 94 -11.74 7.30 -13.24
C TYR A 94 -11.88 7.31 -11.72
N ILE A 95 -11.83 8.49 -11.09
CA ILE A 95 -12.01 8.67 -9.64
C ILE A 95 -13.36 8.08 -9.21
N ARG A 96 -14.46 8.49 -9.86
CA ARG A 96 -15.80 7.95 -9.59
C ARG A 96 -15.85 6.43 -9.73
N GLN A 97 -15.20 5.88 -10.76
CA GLN A 97 -15.15 4.43 -10.96
C GLN A 97 -14.40 3.73 -9.82
N MET A 98 -13.27 4.29 -9.36
CA MET A 98 -12.52 3.73 -8.23
C MET A 98 -13.31 3.86 -6.92
N ASP A 99 -13.95 4.99 -6.66
CA ASP A 99 -14.79 5.21 -5.49
C ASP A 99 -15.93 4.19 -5.43
N LEU A 100 -16.61 3.95 -6.55
CA LEU A 100 -17.65 2.92 -6.63
C LEU A 100 -17.09 1.52 -6.37
N LYS A 101 -15.87 1.20 -6.83
CA LYS A 101 -15.23 -0.09 -6.50
C LYS A 101 -14.92 -0.18 -5.01
N VAL A 102 -14.39 0.89 -4.40
CA VAL A 102 -14.10 0.94 -2.97
C VAL A 102 -15.39 0.76 -2.16
N LYS A 103 -16.45 1.51 -2.47
CA LYS A 103 -17.77 1.36 -1.82
C LYS A 103 -18.31 -0.07 -1.92
N LYS A 104 -18.23 -0.68 -3.11
CA LYS A 104 -18.62 -2.09 -3.30
C LYS A 104 -17.79 -3.06 -2.47
N LEU A 105 -16.49 -2.81 -2.32
CA LEU A 105 -15.62 -3.62 -1.47
C LEU A 105 -15.96 -3.43 0.01
N MET A 106 -16.20 -2.20 0.47
CA MET A 106 -16.59 -1.93 1.86
C MET A 106 -17.92 -2.56 2.26
N ASN A 107 -18.83 -2.71 1.30
CA ASN A 107 -20.11 -3.38 1.53
C ASN A 107 -20.00 -4.91 1.54
N LYS A 108 -18.84 -5.51 1.26
CA LYS A 108 -18.66 -6.95 1.41
C LYS A 108 -18.59 -7.33 2.89
N PRO A 109 -19.32 -8.38 3.33
CA PRO A 109 -19.30 -8.81 4.73
C PRO A 109 -17.89 -9.08 5.28
N GLU A 110 -17.02 -9.66 4.45
CA GLU A 110 -15.61 -9.93 4.77
C GLU A 110 -14.77 -8.68 5.04
N MET A 111 -15.11 -7.55 4.40
CA MET A 111 -14.39 -6.29 4.59
C MET A 111 -14.94 -5.51 5.77
N GLN A 112 -16.24 -5.66 6.05
CA GLN A 112 -16.84 -5.09 7.26
C GLN A 112 -16.19 -5.71 8.50
N SER A 113 -16.00 -7.03 8.56
CA SER A 113 -15.34 -7.69 9.69
C SER A 113 -13.91 -7.21 9.96
N LEU A 114 -13.18 -6.76 8.93
CA LEU A 114 -11.84 -6.17 9.08
C LEU A 114 -11.85 -4.75 9.65
N LEU A 115 -12.95 -4.00 9.52
CA LEU A 115 -13.04 -2.60 9.95
C LEU A 115 -13.52 -2.42 11.40
N PHE A 116 -13.86 -3.51 12.10
CA PHE A 116 -14.45 -3.46 13.45
C PHE A 116 -13.45 -3.69 14.60
N TYR A 117 -12.14 -3.70 14.35
CA TYR A 117 -11.18 -3.81 15.46
C TYR A 117 -11.39 -2.69 16.47
N LYS A 118 -11.47 -3.08 17.73
CA LYS A 118 -11.52 -2.20 18.89
C LYS A 118 -10.12 -2.08 19.49
N PRO A 119 -9.81 -0.95 20.15
CA PRO A 119 -8.61 -0.86 20.99
C PRO A 119 -8.48 -2.10 21.87
N ASP A 120 -7.24 -2.56 22.07
CA ASP A 120 -6.86 -3.74 22.85
C ASP A 120 -7.08 -5.11 22.18
N ASN A 121 -7.74 -5.16 21.03
CA ASN A 121 -7.86 -6.40 20.26
C ASN A 121 -6.49 -6.96 19.87
N ILE A 122 -6.33 -8.28 20.04
CA ILE A 122 -5.12 -8.97 19.63
C ILE A 122 -5.25 -9.40 18.18
N LEU A 123 -4.28 -8.96 17.38
CA LEU A 123 -4.16 -9.21 15.96
C LEU A 123 -2.91 -10.04 15.68
N LEU A 124 -3.04 -10.99 14.78
CA LEU A 124 -1.91 -11.63 14.13
C LEU A 124 -1.56 -10.81 12.88
N ILE A 125 -0.33 -10.31 12.80
CA ILE A 125 0.09 -9.38 11.76
C ILE A 125 1.24 -9.96 10.93
N HIS A 126 1.33 -9.49 9.69
CA HIS A 126 2.47 -9.73 8.82
C HIS A 126 3.37 -8.49 8.78
N LEU A 127 4.57 -8.58 9.35
CA LEU A 127 5.60 -7.55 9.22
C LEU A 127 6.49 -7.83 8.01
N ASP A 128 6.55 -6.90 7.05
CA ASP A 128 7.52 -6.98 5.96
C ASP A 128 8.90 -6.48 6.42
N LEU A 129 9.70 -7.41 6.95
CA LEU A 129 11.07 -7.14 7.41
C LEU A 129 12.07 -6.96 6.27
N ALA A 130 11.67 -7.08 5.01
CA ALA A 130 12.58 -6.98 3.85
C ALA A 130 13.33 -5.65 3.75
N LYS A 131 12.75 -4.58 4.30
CA LYS A 131 13.36 -3.23 4.34
C LYS A 131 14.16 -2.97 5.63
N THR A 132 14.46 -4.01 6.40
CA THR A 132 15.19 -3.93 7.67
C THR A 132 16.42 -4.84 7.64
N ASN A 133 17.30 -4.70 8.63
CA ASN A 133 18.50 -5.55 8.78
C ASN A 133 18.17 -7.05 8.96
N LYS A 134 16.90 -7.39 9.21
CA LYS A 134 16.38 -8.75 9.34
C LYS A 134 15.82 -9.32 8.02
N ALA A 135 16.19 -8.76 6.87
CA ALA A 135 15.71 -9.19 5.56
C ALA A 135 15.94 -10.70 5.28
N PHE A 136 16.95 -11.31 5.89
CA PHE A 136 17.24 -12.75 5.77
C PHE A 136 16.24 -13.66 6.51
N GLU A 137 15.53 -13.14 7.53
CA GLU A 137 14.47 -13.86 8.26
C GLU A 137 13.12 -13.82 7.51
N LYS A 138 13.07 -13.13 6.36
CA LYS A 138 11.85 -12.88 5.59
C LYS A 138 11.22 -14.19 5.11
N ARG A 139 9.93 -14.35 5.43
CA ARG A 139 9.03 -15.30 4.77
C ARG A 139 7.85 -14.54 4.16
N ARG A 140 7.52 -14.80 2.89
CA ARG A 140 6.44 -14.08 2.19
C ARG A 140 5.08 -14.42 2.82
N ARG A 141 4.34 -13.39 3.25
CA ARG A 141 2.91 -13.47 3.60
C ARG A 141 2.58 -14.47 4.72
N ILE A 142 3.48 -14.62 5.68
CA ILE A 142 3.21 -15.38 6.90
C ILE A 142 2.84 -14.38 7.99
N PHE A 143 1.65 -14.55 8.58
CA PHE A 143 1.26 -13.82 9.78
C PHE A 143 2.07 -14.39 10.94
N ASN A 144 3.06 -13.64 11.40
CA ASN A 144 4.17 -14.16 12.20
C ASN A 144 4.45 -13.32 13.43
N GLU A 145 3.58 -12.37 13.75
CA GLU A 145 3.72 -11.52 14.93
C GLU A 145 2.36 -11.29 15.56
N LEU A 146 2.33 -11.18 16.89
CA LEU A 146 1.14 -10.75 17.61
C LEU A 146 1.29 -9.29 18.02
N ALA A 147 0.20 -8.54 17.85
CA ALA A 147 0.14 -7.14 18.17
C ALA A 147 -1.22 -6.75 18.71
N THR A 148 -1.23 -5.77 19.61
CA THR A 148 -2.43 -5.13 20.13
C THR A 148 -2.84 -4.01 19.20
N PHE A 149 -4.10 -3.98 18.80
CA PHE A 149 -4.67 -2.91 17.98
C PHE A 149 -4.80 -1.62 18.80
N ASN A 150 -4.32 -0.51 18.24
CA ASN A 150 -4.50 0.82 18.84
C ASN A 150 -5.62 1.58 18.11
N ARG A 151 -5.44 1.82 16.79
CA ARG A 151 -6.36 2.61 15.97
C ARG A 151 -6.09 2.47 14.47
N TYR A 152 -7.00 2.99 13.66
CA TYR A 152 -6.76 3.19 12.24
C TYR A 152 -6.04 4.51 11.96
N VAL A 153 -5.03 4.49 11.09
CA VAL A 153 -4.27 5.67 10.64
C VAL A 153 -4.13 5.62 9.13
N ASN A 154 -4.73 6.57 8.41
CA ASN A 154 -4.64 6.70 6.95
C ASN A 154 -5.00 5.40 6.19
N GLY A 155 -6.01 4.65 6.67
CA GLY A 155 -6.42 3.36 6.10
C GLY A 155 -5.50 2.17 6.44
N ASN A 156 -4.49 2.38 7.29
CA ASN A 156 -3.66 1.34 7.88
C ASN A 156 -4.09 1.07 9.33
N VAL A 157 -3.62 -0.05 9.86
CA VAL A 157 -3.78 -0.44 11.26
C VAL A 157 -2.51 -0.05 12.02
N GLU A 158 -2.65 0.80 13.03
CA GLU A 158 -1.61 1.06 14.02
C GLU A 158 -1.75 0.06 15.16
N CYS A 159 -0.69 -0.68 15.44
CA CYS A 159 -0.67 -1.72 16.43
C CYS A 159 0.66 -1.76 17.19
N THR A 160 0.60 -2.24 18.44
CA THR A 160 1.74 -2.37 19.35
C THR A 160 2.14 -3.83 19.42
N LEU A 161 3.39 -4.16 19.07
CA LEU A 161 3.87 -5.54 19.14
C LEU A 161 3.87 -6.03 20.58
N LEU A 162 3.33 -7.23 20.83
CA LEU A 162 3.41 -7.86 22.14
C LEU A 162 4.85 -8.21 22.50
N ARG A 163 5.66 -8.58 21.50
CA ARG A 163 7.09 -8.77 21.63
C ARG A 163 7.83 -7.73 20.78
N PRO A 164 8.23 -6.59 21.36
CA PRO A 164 8.87 -5.53 20.61
C PRO A 164 10.26 -5.98 20.13
N TYR A 165 10.63 -5.50 18.94
CA TYR A 165 12.02 -5.51 18.53
C TYR A 165 12.74 -4.31 19.16
N GLN A 166 14.07 -4.38 19.34
CA GLN A 166 14.87 -3.37 20.07
C GLN A 166 14.42 -1.91 19.93
N LYS A 167 14.06 -1.46 18.71
CA LYS A 167 13.63 -0.08 18.41
C LYS A 167 12.24 0.02 17.79
N ILE A 168 11.48 -1.07 17.72
CA ILE A 168 10.19 -1.13 17.02
C ILE A 168 9.17 -1.74 17.99
N GLN A 169 8.36 -0.86 18.55
CA GLN A 169 7.27 -1.21 19.47
C GLN A 169 5.92 -1.01 18.79
N THR A 170 5.67 0.17 18.25
CA THR A 170 4.45 0.49 17.49
C THR A 170 4.73 0.49 16.00
N VAL A 171 3.87 -0.18 15.24
CA VAL A 171 3.97 -0.28 13.79
C VAL A 171 2.65 0.09 13.13
N GLN A 172 2.74 0.59 11.90
CA GLN A 172 1.58 0.75 11.03
C GLN A 172 1.69 -0.26 9.88
N VAL A 173 0.70 -1.13 9.76
CA VAL A 173 0.62 -2.15 8.71
C VAL A 173 -0.67 -2.00 7.90
N PRO A 174 -0.68 -2.37 6.61
CA PRO A 174 -1.92 -2.41 5.84
C PRO A 174 -2.95 -3.32 6.50
N LEU A 175 -4.22 -2.93 6.46
CA LEU A 175 -5.32 -3.73 7.03
C LEU A 175 -5.37 -5.18 6.50
N MET A 176 -5.01 -5.40 5.23
CA MET A 176 -4.97 -6.74 4.65
C MET A 176 -3.88 -7.65 5.24
N TYR A 177 -2.96 -7.09 6.05
CA TYR A 177 -1.88 -7.80 6.73
C TYR A 177 -2.18 -8.04 8.20
N THR A 178 -3.43 -7.87 8.62
CA THR A 178 -3.89 -8.18 9.97
C THR A 178 -4.97 -9.25 9.94
N LYS A 179 -4.98 -10.09 10.96
CA LYS A 179 -6.02 -11.08 11.22
C LYS A 179 -6.42 -10.98 12.68
N TYR A 180 -7.71 -10.82 12.94
CA TYR A 180 -8.24 -10.81 14.31
C TYR A 180 -8.07 -12.18 14.97
N ILE A 181 -7.66 -12.18 16.25
CA ILE A 181 -7.52 -13.38 17.08
C ILE A 181 -8.50 -13.35 18.25
N CYS A 182 -8.40 -12.35 19.12
CA CYS A 182 -9.20 -12.26 20.35
C CYS A 182 -9.30 -10.82 20.87
N GLU A 183 -10.16 -10.61 21.86
CA GLU A 183 -10.49 -9.27 22.37
C GLU A 183 -9.35 -8.65 23.18
N ASN A 184 -8.60 -9.46 23.93
CA ASN A 184 -7.52 -9.05 24.81
C ASN A 184 -6.51 -10.19 25.06
N ILE A 185 -5.41 -9.90 25.75
CA ILE A 185 -4.32 -10.85 26.04
C ILE A 185 -4.74 -11.99 26.98
N GLU A 186 -5.70 -11.74 27.86
CA GLU A 186 -6.24 -12.73 28.79
C GLU A 186 -6.96 -13.84 28.03
N SER A 187 -7.76 -13.45 27.03
CA SER A 187 -8.51 -14.32 26.13
C SER A 187 -7.64 -14.98 25.05
N LEU A 188 -6.33 -14.71 25.01
CA LEU A 188 -5.43 -15.29 24.02
C LEU A 188 -5.26 -16.80 24.26
N PRO A 189 -5.57 -17.66 23.26
CA PRO A 189 -5.40 -19.09 23.39
C PRO A 189 -3.99 -19.51 23.80
N LYS A 190 -3.88 -20.55 24.64
CA LYS A 190 -2.61 -21.04 25.18
C LYS A 190 -1.58 -21.38 24.10
N TYR A 191 -2.02 -21.97 22.98
CA TYR A 191 -1.13 -22.32 21.87
C TYR A 191 -0.41 -21.10 21.28
N TYR A 192 -1.05 -19.92 21.26
CA TYR A 192 -0.41 -18.70 20.77
C TYR A 192 0.61 -18.18 21.78
N LYS A 193 0.32 -18.27 23.08
CA LYS A 193 1.27 -17.91 24.15
C LYS A 193 2.53 -18.79 24.07
N GLU A 194 2.36 -20.09 23.92
CA GLU A 194 3.45 -21.06 23.77
C GLU A 194 4.25 -20.84 22.48
N TYR A 195 3.58 -20.64 21.33
CA TYR A 195 4.25 -20.44 20.04
C TYR A 195 5.05 -19.14 19.96
N PHE A 196 4.49 -18.03 20.48
CA PHE A 196 5.12 -16.71 20.44
C PHE A 196 6.03 -16.42 21.64
N LEU A 197 6.11 -17.35 22.60
CA LEU A 197 6.88 -17.22 23.84
C LEU A 197 6.49 -15.97 24.63
N LEU A 198 5.18 -15.82 24.88
CA LEU A 198 4.56 -14.74 25.66
C LEU A 198 4.36 -15.15 27.12
#